data_AF-A0A484C736-F1
#
_entry.id   AF-A0A484C736-F1
#
_cell.length_a   1.000
_cell.length_b   1.000
_cell.length_c   1.000
_cell.angle_alpha   90.00
_cell.angle_beta   90.00
_cell.angle_gamma   90.00
#
_symmetry.space_group_name_H-M   'P 1'
#
loop_
_entity.id
_entity.type
_entity.pdbx_description
1 polymer ?
#
loop_
_entity_poly.entity_id
_entity_poly.type
_entity_poly.pdbx_seq_one_letter_code
_entity_poly.pdbx_strand_id
1 'polypeptide(L)'
;MGLLNALRTVRCYLSPFPASKSWLSTKASLLGDNNILLMGPPGAGKTTVGRIVAHRLGLPLIDVDDDVLEMTWKMPVAAKLAAVGGERFLEEEGQALCNFSASGCVVSLTGSNPLHAAAMQHVKESGLVIYLDVDSEDIIQRLARMKVNRIVGQEAGASMSDILHYRKQFYEKWLDVRVLCGRGDTVEEVAEKVLKAVERYHNRVAETYVSTRSDSVASSKQETYFSDVVVEGLATNGGLYVPRNGFPNIGAREWLRLADMSYPERALVLLEKCIHPLDVSALDLRTMVFKAYGSNFSSEAVAPVKHLIHNQYVQELFHGPTASFKDLALQLMPQLFAYCLPQMCNYLVLVAT
;
A
#
# COMPACT_ATOMS: atom_id res chain seq x y z
N MET A 1 30.12 -48.54 4.46
CA MET A 1 28.77 -48.86 3.96
C MET A 1 27.81 -47.83 4.52
N GLY A 2 27.52 -46.79 3.75
CA GLY A 2 26.58 -45.72 4.14
C GLY A 2 25.14 -46.12 3.81
N LEU A 3 24.21 -45.79 4.70
CA LEU A 3 22.77 -45.97 4.51
C LEU A 3 22.11 -44.60 4.73
N LEU A 4 21.80 -43.93 3.62
CA LEU A 4 20.86 -42.81 3.55
C LEU A 4 19.47 -43.41 3.29
N ASN A 5 18.52 -43.11 4.18
CA ASN A 5 17.09 -43.34 3.96
C ASN A 5 16.54 -42.26 3.02
N ALA A 6 15.98 -42.69 1.90
CA ALA A 6 15.23 -41.85 0.97
C ALA A 6 13.75 -41.81 1.38
N LEU A 7 13.23 -40.62 1.69
CA LEU A 7 11.81 -40.34 1.81
C LEU A 7 11.23 -40.02 0.42
N ARG A 8 10.20 -40.76 0.04
CA ARG A 8 9.47 -40.68 -1.22
C ARG A 8 8.55 -39.44 -1.23
N THR A 9 8.77 -38.54 -2.18
CA THR A 9 7.81 -37.48 -2.53
C THR A 9 6.82 -38.03 -3.57
N VAL A 10 5.52 -38.02 -3.23
CA VAL A 10 4.44 -38.38 -4.16
C VAL A 10 4.15 -37.17 -5.05
N ARG A 11 4.55 -37.23 -6.32
CA ARG A 11 4.07 -36.34 -7.39
C ARG A 11 2.70 -36.83 -7.85
N CYS A 12 1.63 -36.10 -7.54
CA CYS A 12 0.37 -36.26 -8.27
C CYS A 12 0.49 -35.52 -9.62
N TYR A 13 0.57 -36.30 -10.69
CA TYR A 13 0.36 -35.84 -12.06
C TYR A 13 -1.14 -35.67 -12.30
N LEU A 14 -1.57 -34.46 -12.61
CA LEU A 14 -2.75 -34.25 -13.46
C LEU A 14 -2.25 -33.88 -14.86
N SER A 15 -2.84 -34.54 -15.84
CA SER A 15 -2.48 -34.62 -17.27
C SER A 15 -2.50 -33.28 -18.01
N PRO A 16 -1.83 -33.20 -19.17
CA PRO A 16 -1.56 -31.94 -19.87
C PRO A 16 -2.81 -31.45 -20.62
N PHE A 17 -3.24 -30.22 -20.33
CA PHE A 17 -4.10 -29.49 -21.27
C PHE A 17 -3.28 -29.07 -22.51
N PRO A 18 -3.86 -29.07 -23.71
CA PRO A 18 -3.12 -28.89 -24.95
C PRO A 18 -2.67 -27.43 -25.08
N ALA A 19 -1.38 -27.26 -25.37
CA ALA A 19 -0.79 -25.98 -25.70
C ALA A 19 -1.32 -25.46 -27.05
N SER A 20 -1.99 -24.32 -27.04
CA SER A 20 -1.76 -23.26 -28.06
C SER A 20 -2.39 -21.94 -27.60
N LYS A 21 -1.57 -21.08 -26.99
CA LYS A 21 -1.53 -19.63 -27.18
C LYS A 21 -0.24 -19.16 -26.51
N SER A 22 0.79 -18.97 -27.32
CA SER A 22 2.03 -18.33 -26.89
C SER A 22 1.71 -16.88 -26.52
N TRP A 23 1.53 -16.59 -25.23
CA TRP A 23 1.44 -15.24 -24.70
C TRP A 23 2.85 -14.68 -24.50
N LEU A 24 3.59 -14.53 -25.60
CA LEU A 24 4.86 -13.80 -25.59
C LEU A 24 4.54 -12.32 -25.77
N SER A 25 4.58 -11.57 -24.67
CA SER A 25 4.59 -10.12 -24.69
C SER A 25 5.80 -9.63 -25.48
N THR A 26 5.59 -8.69 -26.41
CA THR A 26 6.65 -8.05 -27.22
C THR A 26 7.29 -6.84 -26.54
N LYS A 27 6.86 -6.48 -25.32
CA LYS A 27 7.54 -5.51 -24.46
C LYS A 27 8.31 -6.28 -23.39
N ALA A 28 9.61 -5.99 -23.25
CA ALA A 28 10.35 -6.39 -22.06
C ALA A 28 9.53 -5.95 -20.83
N SER A 29 9.01 -6.91 -20.05
CA SER A 29 8.14 -6.57 -18.93
C SER A 29 8.98 -5.80 -17.91
N LEU A 30 8.53 -4.60 -17.54
CA LEU A 30 9.15 -3.82 -16.47
C LEU A 30 9.23 -4.62 -15.15
N LEU A 31 8.40 -5.65 -15.01
CA LEU A 31 8.21 -6.47 -13.82
C LEU A 31 8.95 -7.82 -13.85
N GLY A 32 9.59 -8.20 -14.96
CA GLY A 32 10.07 -9.58 -15.15
C GLY A 32 8.94 -10.60 -14.92
N ASP A 33 9.21 -11.58 -14.05
CA ASP A 33 8.30 -12.65 -13.64
C ASP A 33 7.41 -12.28 -12.43
N ASN A 34 7.51 -11.05 -11.90
CA ASN A 34 6.74 -10.62 -10.73
C ASN A 34 5.28 -10.28 -11.09
N ASN A 35 4.36 -10.61 -10.18
CA ASN A 35 2.96 -10.26 -10.30
C ASN A 35 2.68 -8.81 -9.83
N ILE A 36 1.58 -8.23 -10.31
CA ILE A 36 0.93 -7.07 -9.70
C ILE A 36 -0.32 -7.56 -8.98
N LEU A 37 -0.35 -7.42 -7.66
CA LEU A 37 -1.44 -7.89 -6.82
C LEU A 37 -2.33 -6.71 -6.43
N LEU A 38 -3.54 -6.64 -6.95
CA LEU A 38 -4.50 -5.58 -6.64
C LEU A 38 -5.34 -5.97 -5.43
N MET A 39 -5.25 -5.16 -4.38
CA MET A 39 -5.89 -5.36 -3.09
C MET A 39 -6.80 -4.17 -2.75
N GLY A 40 -7.87 -4.43 -1.99
CA GLY A 40 -8.79 -3.40 -1.50
C GLY A 40 -10.19 -3.96 -1.23
N PRO A 41 -11.09 -3.16 -0.64
CA PRO A 41 -12.43 -3.61 -0.27
C PRO A 41 -13.27 -4.06 -1.47
N PRO A 42 -14.31 -4.89 -1.26
CA PRO A 42 -15.34 -5.11 -2.27
C PRO A 42 -15.87 -3.77 -2.81
N GLY A 43 -16.05 -3.63 -4.13
CA GLY A 43 -16.45 -2.35 -4.75
C GLY A 43 -15.30 -1.38 -5.05
N ALA A 44 -14.06 -1.67 -4.64
CA ALA A 44 -12.89 -0.83 -4.98
C ALA A 44 -12.57 -0.81 -6.49
N GLY A 45 -13.09 -1.78 -7.26
CA GLY A 45 -12.87 -1.88 -8.70
C GLY A 45 -11.66 -2.72 -9.10
N LYS A 46 -11.13 -3.57 -8.21
CA LYS A 46 -9.93 -4.41 -8.44
C LYS A 46 -9.95 -5.15 -9.78
N THR A 47 -11.01 -5.89 -10.11
CA THR A 47 -11.16 -6.63 -11.36
C THR A 47 -11.20 -5.71 -12.59
N THR A 48 -11.95 -4.60 -12.50
CA THR A 48 -12.10 -3.67 -13.63
C THR A 48 -10.83 -2.88 -13.89
N VAL A 49 -10.21 -2.33 -12.84
CA VAL A 49 -8.90 -1.66 -12.89
C VAL A 49 -7.84 -2.64 -13.38
N GLY A 50 -7.82 -3.86 -12.83
CA GLY A 50 -6.91 -4.93 -13.21
C GLY A 50 -6.96 -5.26 -14.70
N ARG A 51 -8.17 -5.30 -15.29
CA ARG A 51 -8.34 -5.49 -16.74
C ARG A 51 -7.68 -4.39 -17.57
N ILE A 52 -7.84 -3.13 -17.17
CA ILE A 52 -7.23 -1.99 -17.88
C ILE A 52 -5.70 -2.04 -17.74
N VAL A 53 -5.20 -2.29 -16.53
CA VAL A 53 -3.76 -2.37 -16.23
C VAL A 53 -3.12 -3.53 -16.99
N ALA A 54 -3.70 -4.72 -16.92
CA ALA A 54 -3.25 -5.92 -17.63
C ALA A 54 -3.19 -5.67 -19.14
N HIS A 55 -4.25 -5.11 -19.72
CA HIS A 55 -4.29 -4.77 -21.13
C HIS A 55 -3.20 -3.76 -21.54
N ARG A 56 -2.99 -2.70 -20.75
CA ARG A 56 -1.97 -1.66 -21.06
C ARG A 56 -0.54 -2.16 -20.90
N LEU A 57 -0.30 -3.09 -19.96
CA LEU A 57 1.01 -3.72 -19.76
C LEU A 57 1.25 -4.94 -20.66
N GLY A 58 0.20 -5.46 -21.32
CA GLY A 58 0.29 -6.68 -22.12
C GLY A 58 0.46 -7.94 -21.26
N LEU A 59 -0.06 -7.93 -20.03
CA LEU A 59 0.00 -9.05 -19.08
C LEU A 59 -1.35 -9.78 -19.01
N PRO A 60 -1.37 -11.08 -18.65
CA PRO A 60 -2.60 -11.77 -18.29
C PRO A 60 -3.24 -11.16 -17.03
N LEU A 61 -4.56 -11.27 -16.93
CA LEU A 61 -5.33 -10.98 -15.71
C LEU A 61 -5.83 -12.30 -15.12
N ILE A 62 -5.70 -12.43 -13.81
CA ILE A 62 -6.31 -13.49 -13.01
C ILE A 62 -7.19 -12.81 -11.95
N ASP A 63 -8.46 -13.16 -11.88
CA ASP A 63 -9.33 -12.79 -10.76
C ASP A 63 -9.45 -13.95 -9.77
N VAL A 64 -9.11 -13.72 -8.49
CA VAL A 64 -9.10 -14.80 -7.50
C VAL A 64 -10.50 -15.36 -7.27
N ASP A 65 -11.55 -14.53 -7.30
CA ASP A 65 -12.92 -15.03 -7.13
C ASP A 65 -13.26 -16.00 -8.29
N ASP A 66 -13.20 -15.51 -9.53
CA ASP A 66 -13.67 -16.25 -10.71
C ASP A 66 -12.71 -17.38 -11.16
N ASP A 67 -11.41 -17.08 -11.26
CA ASP A 67 -10.42 -17.97 -11.89
C ASP A 67 -9.79 -18.97 -10.91
N VAL A 68 -9.88 -18.73 -9.60
CA VAL A 68 -9.27 -19.58 -8.56
C VAL A 68 -10.34 -20.22 -7.68
N LEU A 69 -11.15 -19.42 -6.99
CA LEU A 69 -12.09 -19.92 -5.98
C LEU A 69 -13.25 -20.70 -6.60
N GLU A 70 -13.96 -20.12 -7.57
CA GLU A 70 -15.11 -20.79 -8.20
C GLU A 70 -14.68 -22.07 -8.94
N MET A 71 -13.50 -22.06 -9.56
CA MET A 71 -12.91 -23.23 -10.21
C MET A 71 -12.54 -24.33 -9.20
N THR A 72 -12.01 -23.95 -8.04
CA THR A 72 -11.63 -24.90 -6.97
C THR A 72 -12.85 -25.50 -6.31
N TRP A 73 -13.86 -24.68 -5.97
CA TRP A 73 -15.05 -25.12 -5.25
C TRP A 73 -16.15 -25.67 -6.17
N LYS A 74 -16.05 -25.44 -7.47
CA LYS A 74 -17.08 -25.78 -8.49
C LYS A 74 -18.45 -25.19 -8.14
N MET A 75 -18.46 -24.03 -7.50
CA MET A 75 -19.66 -23.31 -7.12
C MET A 75 -19.36 -21.82 -6.96
N PRO A 76 -20.37 -20.94 -7.08
CA PRO A 76 -20.15 -19.52 -6.93
C PRO A 76 -19.66 -19.12 -5.53
N VAL A 77 -18.80 -18.10 -5.45
CA VAL A 77 -18.24 -17.61 -4.16
C VAL A 77 -19.36 -17.24 -3.18
N ALA A 78 -20.40 -16.57 -3.67
CA ALA A 78 -21.56 -16.19 -2.87
C ALA A 78 -22.33 -17.41 -2.31
N ALA A 79 -22.44 -18.49 -3.09
CA ALA A 79 -23.06 -19.73 -2.66
C ALA A 79 -22.20 -20.45 -1.61
N LYS A 80 -20.88 -20.44 -1.78
CA LYS A 80 -19.94 -20.98 -0.80
C LYS A 80 -20.08 -20.26 0.55
N LEU A 81 -20.04 -18.92 0.55
CA LEU A 81 -20.19 -18.11 1.75
C LEU A 81 -21.52 -18.38 2.48
N ALA A 82 -22.62 -18.52 1.73
CA ALA A 82 -23.93 -18.85 2.29
C ALA A 82 -23.96 -20.24 2.95
N ALA A 83 -23.23 -21.21 2.39
CA ALA A 83 -23.20 -22.59 2.88
C ALA A 83 -22.33 -22.79 4.13
N VAL A 84 -21.14 -22.16 4.20
CA VAL A 84 -20.16 -22.43 5.27
C VAL A 84 -20.08 -21.35 6.36
N GLY A 85 -20.65 -20.17 6.11
CA GLY A 85 -20.55 -19.02 7.02
C GLY A 85 -19.20 -18.29 6.95
N GLY A 86 -19.10 -17.12 7.57
CA GLY A 86 -17.98 -16.19 7.37
C GLY A 86 -16.61 -16.70 7.84
N GLU A 87 -16.54 -17.32 9.02
CA GLU A 87 -15.27 -17.81 9.59
C GLU A 87 -14.70 -18.96 8.77
N ARG A 88 -15.50 -20.01 8.48
CA ARG A 88 -15.06 -21.14 7.66
C ARG A 88 -14.76 -20.72 6.22
N PHE A 89 -15.53 -19.75 5.68
CA PHE A 89 -15.25 -19.20 4.36
C PHE A 89 -13.85 -18.58 4.29
N LEU A 90 -13.46 -17.79 5.31
CA LEU A 90 -12.17 -17.12 5.35
C LEU A 90 -11.00 -18.12 5.40
N GLU A 91 -11.15 -19.20 6.16
CA GLU A 91 -10.16 -20.28 6.22
C GLU A 91 -10.06 -21.02 4.88
N GLU A 92 -11.19 -21.42 4.28
CA GLU A 92 -11.19 -22.14 3.00
C GLU A 92 -10.73 -21.26 1.82
N GLU A 93 -11.06 -19.97 1.82
CA GLU A 93 -10.54 -18.97 0.88
C GLU A 93 -9.02 -18.84 1.00
N GLY A 94 -8.52 -18.72 2.23
CA GLY A 94 -7.09 -18.66 2.52
C GLY A 94 -6.34 -19.89 2.03
N GLN A 95 -6.87 -21.08 2.30
CA GLN A 95 -6.28 -22.35 1.84
C GLN A 95 -6.23 -22.47 0.31
N ALA A 96 -7.29 -22.04 -0.38
CA ALA A 96 -7.30 -22.02 -1.84
C ALA A 96 -6.20 -21.08 -2.38
N LEU A 97 -6.05 -19.90 -1.78
CA LEU A 97 -5.02 -18.94 -2.18
C LEU A 97 -3.59 -19.41 -1.84
N CYS A 98 -3.38 -20.14 -0.73
CA CYS A 98 -2.08 -20.78 -0.44
C CYS A 98 -1.66 -21.81 -1.50
N ASN A 99 -2.63 -22.43 -2.19
CA ASN A 99 -2.36 -23.39 -3.27
C ASN A 99 -2.28 -22.74 -4.66
N PHE A 100 -2.60 -21.45 -4.75
CA PHE A 100 -2.53 -20.68 -5.99
C PHE A 100 -1.10 -20.22 -6.28
N SER A 101 -0.68 -20.30 -7.53
CA SER A 101 0.61 -19.79 -7.99
C SER A 101 0.47 -19.24 -9.41
N ALA A 102 1.03 -18.05 -9.64
CA ALA A 102 1.10 -17.39 -10.94
C ALA A 102 2.37 -16.55 -11.00
N SER A 103 2.79 -16.16 -12.20
CA SER A 103 3.96 -15.32 -12.45
C SER A 103 3.71 -14.45 -13.67
N GLY A 104 4.20 -13.22 -13.65
CA GLY A 104 4.04 -12.27 -14.75
C GLY A 104 2.59 -11.85 -15.03
N CYS A 105 1.72 -11.84 -14.01
CA CYS A 105 0.29 -11.54 -14.15
C CYS A 105 -0.13 -10.31 -13.34
N VAL A 106 -1.25 -9.70 -13.74
CA VAL A 106 -2.05 -8.88 -12.82
C VAL A 106 -3.04 -9.81 -12.11
N VAL A 107 -3.05 -9.80 -10.79
CA VAL A 107 -3.94 -10.63 -9.96
C VAL A 107 -4.86 -9.71 -9.16
N SER A 108 -6.17 -9.85 -9.36
CA SER A 108 -7.20 -9.20 -8.54
C SER A 108 -7.51 -10.10 -7.34
N LEU A 109 -7.08 -9.70 -6.14
CA LEU A 109 -7.40 -10.44 -4.91
C LEU A 109 -8.86 -10.24 -4.52
N THR A 110 -9.41 -11.12 -3.69
CA THR A 110 -10.73 -10.91 -3.10
C THR A 110 -10.68 -9.80 -2.04
N GLY A 111 -11.85 -9.32 -1.63
CA GLY A 111 -11.94 -8.32 -0.56
C GLY A 111 -11.51 -8.83 0.82
N SER A 112 -11.50 -10.15 1.04
CA SER A 112 -11.21 -10.78 2.34
C SER A 112 -9.86 -11.49 2.42
N ASN A 113 -9.17 -11.76 1.30
CA ASN A 113 -7.83 -12.36 1.34
C ASN A 113 -6.86 -11.69 2.36
N PRO A 114 -6.83 -10.35 2.51
CA PRO A 114 -5.92 -9.68 3.46
C PRO A 114 -6.12 -10.04 4.93
N LEU A 115 -7.27 -10.63 5.29
CA LEU A 115 -7.57 -11.06 6.65
C LEU A 115 -6.94 -12.42 6.98
N HIS A 116 -6.51 -13.19 5.97
CA HIS A 116 -5.89 -14.50 6.16
C HIS A 116 -4.36 -14.43 5.99
N ALA A 117 -3.65 -14.42 7.12
CA ALA A 117 -2.23 -14.05 7.15
C ALA A 117 -1.30 -14.99 6.35
N ALA A 118 -1.47 -16.31 6.47
CA ALA A 118 -0.61 -17.26 5.77
C ALA A 118 -0.76 -17.17 4.23
N ALA A 119 -1.99 -16.91 3.77
CA ALA A 119 -2.27 -16.75 2.34
C ALA A 119 -1.66 -15.45 1.80
N MET A 120 -1.72 -14.38 2.58
CA MET A 120 -1.07 -13.11 2.20
C MET A 120 0.44 -13.20 2.20
N GLN A 121 1.06 -13.92 3.14
CA GLN A 121 2.50 -14.18 3.12
C GLN A 121 2.90 -14.90 1.83
N HIS A 122 2.19 -15.98 1.51
CA HIS A 122 2.41 -16.76 0.29
C HIS A 122 2.27 -15.91 -0.99
N VAL A 123 1.16 -15.19 -1.16
CA VAL A 123 0.93 -14.45 -2.42
C VAL A 123 1.86 -13.24 -2.55
N LYS A 124 2.22 -12.59 -1.44
CA LYS A 124 3.12 -11.42 -1.44
C LYS A 124 4.52 -11.77 -1.94
N GLU A 125 4.99 -13.01 -1.74
CA GLU A 125 6.26 -13.47 -2.29
C GLU A 125 6.28 -13.48 -3.82
N SER A 126 5.11 -13.48 -4.48
CA SER A 126 4.99 -13.54 -5.94
C SER A 126 5.02 -12.17 -6.63
N GLY A 127 4.96 -11.05 -5.91
CA GLY A 127 4.96 -9.74 -6.55
C GLY A 127 4.51 -8.56 -5.69
N LEU A 128 4.26 -7.44 -6.37
CA LEU A 128 3.97 -6.13 -5.77
C LEU A 128 2.53 -6.03 -5.29
N VAL A 129 2.31 -5.78 -3.99
CA VAL A 129 0.97 -5.58 -3.42
C VAL A 129 0.56 -4.11 -3.50
N ILE A 130 -0.43 -3.82 -4.35
CA ILE A 130 -1.00 -2.49 -4.54
C ILE A 130 -2.35 -2.39 -3.84
N TYR A 131 -2.45 -1.48 -2.88
CA TYR A 131 -3.72 -1.16 -2.23
C TYR A 131 -4.47 -0.05 -2.96
N LEU A 132 -5.64 -0.38 -3.50
CA LEU A 132 -6.61 0.59 -4.01
C LEU A 132 -7.37 1.20 -2.82
N ASP A 133 -6.83 2.30 -2.30
CA ASP A 133 -7.45 3.07 -1.21
C ASP A 133 -8.55 3.95 -1.78
N VAL A 134 -9.77 3.42 -1.79
CA VAL A 134 -11.00 4.08 -2.24
C VAL A 134 -11.77 4.62 -1.03
N ASP A 135 -12.41 5.77 -1.21
CA ASP A 135 -13.24 6.38 -0.18
C ASP A 135 -14.35 5.43 0.30
N SER A 136 -14.57 5.38 1.62
CA SER A 136 -15.57 4.47 2.19
C SER A 136 -16.99 4.84 1.76
N GLU A 137 -17.29 6.14 1.57
CA GLU A 137 -18.59 6.57 1.04
C GLU A 137 -18.79 6.08 -0.40
N ASP A 138 -17.75 6.19 -1.24
CA ASP A 138 -17.77 5.69 -2.62
C ASP A 138 -17.96 4.16 -2.65
N ILE A 139 -17.29 3.42 -1.77
CA ILE A 139 -17.46 1.97 -1.64
C ILE A 139 -18.90 1.63 -1.26
N ILE A 140 -19.45 2.26 -0.23
CA ILE A 140 -20.82 2.01 0.24
C ILE A 140 -21.83 2.28 -0.88
N GLN A 141 -21.69 3.40 -1.60
CA GLN A 141 -22.56 3.73 -2.73
C GLN A 141 -22.47 2.70 -3.86
N ARG A 142 -21.26 2.22 -4.19
CA ARG A 142 -21.05 1.19 -5.22
C ARG A 142 -21.67 -0.14 -4.82
N LEU A 143 -21.47 -0.59 -3.58
CA LEU A 143 -22.04 -1.84 -3.07
C LEU A 143 -23.58 -1.80 -3.07
N ALA A 144 -24.18 -0.66 -2.67
CA ALA A 144 -25.62 -0.47 -2.71
C ALA A 144 -26.18 -0.60 -4.15
N ARG A 145 -25.53 0.02 -5.14
CA ARG A 145 -25.93 -0.10 -6.57
C ARG A 145 -25.79 -1.53 -7.09
N MET A 146 -24.77 -2.26 -6.64
CA MET A 146 -24.56 -3.67 -6.98
C MET A 146 -25.48 -4.63 -6.23
N LYS A 147 -26.35 -4.13 -5.34
CA LYS A 147 -27.23 -4.93 -4.46
C LYS A 147 -26.45 -5.93 -3.58
N VAL A 148 -25.21 -5.59 -3.22
CA VAL A 148 -24.39 -6.38 -2.32
C VAL A 148 -24.73 -5.99 -0.88
N ASN A 149 -25.55 -6.82 -0.23
CA ASN A 149 -26.05 -6.56 1.12
C ASN A 149 -25.26 -7.28 2.22
N ARG A 150 -24.30 -8.14 1.85
CA ARG A 150 -23.49 -8.91 2.79
C ARG A 150 -22.05 -9.08 2.27
N ILE A 151 -21.07 -8.77 3.10
CA ILE A 151 -19.67 -9.11 2.89
C ILE A 151 -19.16 -10.02 4.03
N VAL A 152 -18.04 -10.70 3.81
CA VAL A 152 -17.41 -11.56 4.84
C VAL A 152 -17.19 -10.76 6.15
N GLY A 153 -17.47 -11.34 7.30
CA GLY A 153 -17.33 -10.63 8.60
C GLY A 153 -18.43 -9.60 8.91
N GLN A 154 -19.47 -9.48 8.08
CA GLN A 154 -20.68 -8.73 8.44
C GLN A 154 -21.59 -9.58 9.34
N GLU A 155 -21.44 -9.40 10.65
CA GLU A 155 -22.35 -9.92 11.67
C GLU A 155 -23.66 -9.10 11.72
N ALA A 156 -24.70 -9.64 12.37
CA ALA A 156 -25.97 -8.93 12.52
C ALA A 156 -25.79 -7.68 13.40
N GLY A 157 -25.82 -6.49 12.79
CA GLY A 157 -25.81 -5.20 13.49
C GLY A 157 -24.61 -4.29 13.21
N ALA A 158 -23.52 -4.79 12.63
CA ALA A 158 -22.36 -3.96 12.26
C ALA A 158 -22.66 -3.15 10.99
N SER A 159 -22.34 -1.85 10.99
CA SER A 159 -22.49 -1.02 9.80
C SER A 159 -21.41 -1.36 8.77
N MET A 160 -21.68 -1.12 7.48
CA MET A 160 -20.66 -1.30 6.42
C MET A 160 -19.44 -0.41 6.68
N SER A 161 -19.66 0.80 7.23
CA SER A 161 -18.59 1.72 7.61
C SER A 161 -17.64 1.10 8.65
N ASP A 162 -18.18 0.47 9.69
CA ASP A 162 -17.37 -0.16 10.74
C ASP A 162 -16.54 -1.33 10.18
N ILE A 163 -17.11 -2.10 9.26
CA ILE A 163 -16.41 -3.22 8.63
C ILE A 163 -15.27 -2.72 7.74
N LEU A 164 -15.51 -1.68 6.93
CA LEU A 164 -14.47 -1.07 6.10
C LEU A 164 -13.35 -0.48 6.96
N HIS A 165 -13.71 0.22 8.04
CA HIS A 165 -12.75 0.75 9.01
C HIS A 165 -11.91 -0.36 9.64
N TYR A 166 -12.55 -1.42 10.14
CA TYR A 166 -11.87 -2.59 10.69
C TYR A 166 -10.93 -3.26 9.67
N ARG A 167 -11.36 -3.39 8.41
CA ARG A 167 -10.57 -4.04 7.36
C ARG A 167 -9.37 -3.21 6.91
N LYS A 168 -9.43 -1.88 7.02
CA LYS A 168 -8.35 -0.96 6.62
C LYS A 168 -7.00 -1.37 7.19
N GLN A 169 -6.95 -1.78 8.46
CA GLN A 169 -5.69 -2.20 9.11
C GLN A 169 -5.01 -3.38 8.41
N PHE A 170 -5.79 -4.30 7.82
CA PHE A 170 -5.25 -5.45 7.08
C PHE A 170 -4.71 -5.02 5.72
N TYR A 171 -5.41 -4.13 5.01
CA TYR A 171 -4.91 -3.57 3.75
C TYR A 171 -3.60 -2.81 3.99
N GLU A 172 -3.54 -1.99 5.04
CA GLU A 172 -2.32 -1.24 5.38
C GLU A 172 -1.16 -2.11 5.87
N LYS A 173 -1.46 -3.29 6.42
CA LYS A 173 -0.43 -4.25 6.84
C LYS A 173 0.30 -4.87 5.66
N TRP A 174 -0.41 -5.18 4.57
CA TRP A 174 0.14 -5.98 3.48
C TRP A 174 0.64 -5.16 2.29
N LEU A 175 0.20 -3.90 2.14
CA LEU A 175 0.55 -3.09 0.99
C LEU A 175 2.04 -2.82 0.90
N ASP A 176 2.53 -2.78 -0.34
CA ASP A 176 3.83 -2.21 -0.68
C ASP A 176 3.66 -0.79 -1.22
N VAL A 177 2.59 -0.56 -1.98
CA VAL A 177 2.25 0.74 -2.55
C VAL A 177 0.77 1.05 -2.39
N ARG A 178 0.45 2.26 -1.95
CA ARG A 178 -0.91 2.79 -1.90
C ARG A 178 -1.22 3.56 -3.17
N VAL A 179 -2.39 3.29 -3.75
CA VAL A 179 -3.04 4.13 -4.76
C VAL A 179 -4.21 4.84 -4.11
N LEU A 180 -4.00 6.10 -3.71
CA LEU A 180 -5.06 6.96 -3.18
C LEU A 180 -6.02 7.37 -4.32
N CYS A 181 -7.24 6.85 -4.26
CA CYS A 181 -8.29 7.20 -5.22
C CYS A 181 -9.03 8.44 -4.71
N GLY A 182 -9.06 9.53 -5.47
CA GLY A 182 -9.87 10.70 -5.13
C GLY A 182 -11.37 10.37 -5.14
N ARG A 183 -12.18 11.18 -4.45
CA ARG A 183 -13.65 10.99 -4.44
C ARG A 183 -14.20 11.04 -5.86
N GLY A 184 -14.87 9.98 -6.30
CA GLY A 184 -15.42 9.89 -7.65
C GLY A 184 -14.38 9.75 -8.77
N ASP A 185 -13.17 9.27 -8.48
CA ASP A 185 -12.25 8.84 -9.54
C ASP A 185 -12.89 7.75 -10.42
N THR A 186 -12.72 7.89 -11.73
CA THR A 186 -13.11 6.89 -12.73
C THR A 186 -12.18 5.69 -12.69
N VAL A 187 -12.61 4.56 -13.26
CA VAL A 187 -11.80 3.34 -13.29
C VAL A 187 -10.51 3.56 -14.10
N GLU A 188 -10.60 4.34 -15.18
CA GLU A 188 -9.48 4.70 -16.04
C GLU A 188 -8.45 5.57 -15.31
N GLU A 189 -8.90 6.53 -14.49
CA GLU A 189 -8.02 7.37 -13.66
C GLU A 189 -7.33 6.54 -12.58
N VAL A 190 -8.05 5.61 -11.94
CA VAL A 190 -7.44 4.70 -10.95
C VAL A 190 -6.42 3.78 -11.63
N ALA A 191 -6.73 3.23 -12.81
CA ALA A 191 -5.79 2.40 -13.56
C ALA A 191 -4.52 3.18 -13.97
N GLU A 192 -4.66 4.45 -14.35
CA GLU A 192 -3.51 5.33 -14.62
C GLU A 192 -2.65 5.54 -13.37
N LYS A 193 -3.27 5.74 -12.21
CA LYS A 193 -2.55 5.84 -10.93
C LYS A 193 -1.82 4.55 -10.57
N VAL A 194 -2.43 3.39 -10.81
CA VAL A 194 -1.78 2.08 -10.63
C VAL A 194 -0.56 1.94 -11.52
N LEU A 195 -0.66 2.30 -12.80
CA LEU A 195 0.47 2.23 -13.73
C LEU A 195 1.63 3.13 -13.30
N LYS A 196 1.34 4.37 -12.89
CA LYS A 196 2.34 5.29 -12.33
C LYS A 196 2.97 4.75 -11.05
N ALA A 197 2.17 4.12 -10.18
CA ALA A 197 2.67 3.50 -8.96
C ALA A 197 3.61 2.33 -9.24
N VAL A 198 3.28 1.48 -10.22
CA VAL A 198 4.14 0.38 -10.69
C VAL A 198 5.45 0.93 -11.27
N GLU A 199 5.36 1.91 -12.17
CA GLU A 199 6.52 2.56 -12.78
C GLU A 199 7.44 3.18 -11.72
N ARG A 200 6.86 3.96 -10.78
CA ARG A 200 7.57 4.56 -9.65
C ARG A 200 8.33 3.51 -8.85
N TYR A 201 7.66 2.42 -8.46
CA TYR A 201 8.25 1.37 -7.63
C TYR A 201 9.50 0.74 -8.26
N HIS A 202 9.51 0.61 -9.59
CA HIS A 202 10.62 0.00 -10.33
C HIS A 202 11.73 1.02 -10.64
N ASN A 203 11.37 2.29 -10.82
CA ASN A 203 12.31 3.34 -11.18
C ASN A 203 12.86 4.08 -9.95
N ARG A 204 13.35 3.34 -8.95
CA ARG A 204 13.92 3.91 -7.72
C ARG A 204 15.02 4.93 -8.02
N VAL A 205 15.85 4.67 -9.03
CA VAL A 205 16.99 5.51 -9.42
C VAL A 205 16.56 6.94 -9.79
N ALA A 206 15.29 7.13 -10.19
CA ALA A 206 14.75 8.45 -10.47
C ALA A 206 14.37 9.25 -9.20
N GLU A 207 14.16 8.61 -8.04
CA GLU A 207 13.74 9.26 -6.79
C GLU A 207 14.92 9.64 -5.89
N THR A 208 15.80 10.49 -6.43
CA THR A 208 16.95 11.02 -5.69
C THR A 208 16.68 12.40 -5.09
N TYR A 209 17.53 12.79 -4.14
CA TYR A 209 17.54 14.09 -3.50
C TYR A 209 18.72 14.94 -3.98
N VAL A 210 18.55 16.25 -3.95
CA VAL A 210 19.57 17.24 -4.32
C VAL A 210 19.66 18.32 -3.25
N SER A 211 20.85 18.92 -3.10
CA SER A 211 21.03 20.05 -2.19
C SER A 211 20.41 21.33 -2.79
N THR A 212 19.77 22.12 -1.94
CA THR A 212 19.28 23.48 -2.23
C THR A 212 20.38 24.49 -2.54
N ARG A 213 21.65 24.15 -2.28
CA ARG A 213 22.84 24.98 -2.59
C ARG A 213 23.71 24.38 -3.68
N SER A 214 23.18 23.41 -4.43
CA SER A 214 23.88 22.87 -5.60
C SER A 214 23.87 23.93 -6.70
N ASP A 215 25.05 24.42 -7.10
CA ASP A 215 25.17 25.06 -8.40
C ASP A 215 24.89 24.00 -9.47
N SER A 216 24.03 24.31 -10.42
CA SER A 216 23.53 23.41 -11.48
C SER A 216 24.62 22.76 -12.36
N VAL A 217 25.90 23.03 -12.10
CA VAL A 217 27.06 22.62 -12.91
C VAL A 217 28.04 21.71 -12.15
N ALA A 218 27.96 21.60 -10.82
CA ALA A 218 28.86 20.76 -10.02
C ALA A 218 28.09 19.59 -9.37
N SER A 219 27.69 18.62 -10.20
CA SER A 219 27.03 17.40 -9.72
C SER A 219 27.98 16.56 -8.87
N SER A 220 27.69 16.39 -7.59
CA SER A 220 28.05 15.15 -6.93
C SER A 220 27.42 14.02 -7.75
N LYS A 221 28.26 13.17 -8.36
CA LYS A 221 27.83 11.99 -9.13
C LYS A 221 27.15 10.92 -8.26
N GLN A 222 27.07 11.13 -6.96
CA GLN A 222 26.50 10.18 -6.03
C GLN A 222 24.98 10.39 -5.98
N GLU A 223 24.26 9.32 -6.29
CA GLU A 223 22.82 9.24 -6.07
C GLU A 223 22.56 9.25 -4.57
N THR A 224 21.78 10.22 -4.10
CA THR A 224 21.39 10.35 -2.69
C THR A 224 19.92 9.98 -2.57
N TYR A 225 19.61 8.95 -1.80
CA TYR A 225 18.25 8.48 -1.55
C TYR A 225 17.72 8.97 -0.20
N PHE A 226 16.44 8.73 0.11
CA PHE A 226 15.84 9.26 1.33
C PHE A 226 16.57 8.83 2.60
N SER A 227 16.99 7.56 2.68
CA SER A 227 17.74 7.04 3.83
C SER A 227 19.07 7.76 4.04
N ASP A 228 19.77 8.10 2.94
CA ASP A 228 21.03 8.82 2.99
C ASP A 228 20.81 10.24 3.50
N VAL A 229 19.77 10.92 3.00
CA VAL A 229 19.36 12.26 3.46
C VAL A 229 19.06 12.28 4.95
N VAL A 230 18.33 11.28 5.44
CA VAL A 230 18.01 11.18 6.87
C VAL A 230 19.29 11.04 7.69
N VAL A 231 20.21 10.14 7.30
CA VAL A 231 21.46 9.90 8.05
C VAL A 231 22.39 11.12 8.02
N GLU A 232 22.52 11.80 6.88
CA GLU A 232 23.39 12.97 6.74
C GLU A 232 22.82 14.22 7.43
N GLY A 233 21.49 14.38 7.44
CA GLY A 233 20.77 15.52 8.03
C GLY A 233 20.91 16.83 7.24
N LEU A 234 22.13 17.24 6.91
CA LEU A 234 22.44 18.38 6.05
C LEU A 234 23.34 17.94 4.90
N ALA A 235 23.16 18.55 3.73
CA ALA A 235 24.05 18.30 2.61
C ALA A 235 25.47 18.80 2.93
N THR A 236 26.48 18.19 2.29
CA THR A 236 27.91 18.51 2.50
C THR A 236 28.27 19.97 2.24
N ASN A 237 27.49 20.68 1.44
CA ASN A 237 27.62 22.13 1.18
C ASN A 237 26.80 23.01 2.15
N GLY A 238 26.28 22.44 3.24
CA GLY A 238 25.44 23.10 4.23
C GLY A 238 24.03 23.45 3.73
N GLY A 239 23.63 22.96 2.56
CA GLY A 239 22.26 23.09 2.05
C GLY A 239 21.31 22.06 2.66
N LEU A 240 20.01 22.30 2.51
CA LEU A 240 18.98 21.30 2.77
C LEU A 240 18.82 20.37 1.57
N TYR A 241 18.50 19.11 1.81
CA TYR A 241 18.10 18.17 0.76
C TYR A 241 16.63 18.38 0.38
N VAL A 242 16.35 18.36 -0.93
CA VAL A 242 15.00 18.39 -1.50
C VAL A 242 14.87 17.31 -2.58
N PRO A 243 13.67 16.76 -2.82
CA PRO A 243 13.47 15.80 -3.91
C PRO A 243 13.86 16.41 -5.25
N ARG A 244 14.66 15.69 -6.05
CA ARG A 244 15.14 16.16 -7.36
C ARG A 244 14.00 16.51 -8.32
N ASN A 245 12.94 15.71 -8.29
CA ASN A 245 11.78 15.86 -9.17
C ASN A 245 10.68 16.76 -8.55
N GLY A 246 10.99 17.45 -7.45
CA GLY A 246 10.02 18.24 -6.69
C GLY A 246 9.10 17.39 -5.81
N PHE A 247 8.20 18.07 -5.09
CA PHE A 247 7.22 17.41 -4.24
C PHE A 247 6.11 16.75 -5.06
N PRO A 248 5.53 15.63 -4.58
CA PRO A 248 4.47 14.93 -5.27
C PRO A 248 3.25 15.83 -5.48
N ASN A 249 2.66 15.76 -6.67
CA ASN A 249 1.41 16.45 -6.99
C ASN A 249 0.22 15.66 -6.41
N ILE A 250 -0.71 16.39 -5.79
CA ILE A 250 -1.94 15.84 -5.21
C ILE A 250 -3.12 16.56 -5.84
N GLY A 251 -4.02 15.79 -6.47
CA GLY A 251 -5.18 16.35 -7.15
C GLY A 251 -6.24 16.87 -6.17
N ALA A 252 -7.11 17.77 -6.62
CA ALA A 252 -8.17 18.36 -5.79
C ALA A 252 -9.07 17.29 -5.12
N ARG A 253 -9.43 16.22 -5.84
CA ARG A 253 -10.24 15.10 -5.31
C ARG A 253 -9.51 14.28 -4.25
N GLU A 254 -8.18 14.21 -4.30
CA GLU A 254 -7.36 13.58 -3.26
C GLU A 254 -7.25 14.51 -2.04
N TRP A 255 -7.04 15.82 -2.24
CA TRP A 255 -7.02 16.81 -1.16
C TRP A 255 -8.32 16.80 -0.35
N LEU A 256 -9.47 16.71 -1.02
CA LEU A 256 -10.76 16.60 -0.34
C LEU A 256 -10.82 15.35 0.56
N ARG A 257 -10.30 14.20 0.12
CA ARG A 257 -10.23 13.00 0.99
C ARG A 257 -9.27 13.17 2.16
N LEU A 258 -8.12 13.77 1.91
CA LEU A 258 -7.11 13.99 2.94
C LEU A 258 -7.64 14.89 4.07
N ALA A 259 -8.54 15.82 3.76
CA ALA A 259 -9.13 16.74 4.75
C ALA A 259 -9.91 16.03 5.86
N ASP A 260 -10.58 14.92 5.54
CA ASP A 260 -11.39 14.15 6.51
C ASP A 260 -10.58 13.12 7.30
N MET A 261 -9.35 12.83 6.87
CA MET A 261 -8.47 11.91 7.57
C MET A 261 -7.95 12.52 8.86
N SER A 262 -7.71 11.66 9.85
CA SER A 262 -6.95 12.04 11.05
C SER A 262 -5.54 12.49 10.67
N TYR A 263 -4.89 13.26 11.55
CA TYR A 263 -3.53 13.74 11.32
C TYR A 263 -2.53 12.62 10.97
N PRO A 264 -2.42 11.51 11.75
CA PRO A 264 -1.48 10.43 11.40
C PRO A 264 -1.80 9.76 10.06
N GLU A 265 -3.08 9.54 9.73
CA GLU A 265 -3.47 8.96 8.44
C GLU A 265 -3.10 9.88 7.27
N ARG A 266 -3.40 11.17 7.40
CA ARG A 266 -3.03 12.18 6.40
C ARG A 266 -1.52 12.27 6.22
N ALA A 267 -0.79 12.32 7.33
CA ALA A 267 0.68 12.35 7.32
C ALA A 267 1.24 11.10 6.64
N LEU A 268 0.72 9.90 6.95
CA LEU A 268 1.14 8.65 6.31
C LEU A 268 0.97 8.70 4.79
N VAL A 269 -0.22 9.06 4.31
CA VAL A 269 -0.51 9.10 2.86
C VAL A 269 0.36 10.13 2.13
N LEU A 270 0.64 11.27 2.75
CA LEU A 270 1.55 12.28 2.20
C LEU A 270 2.99 11.78 2.17
N LEU A 271 3.46 11.14 3.25
CA LEU A 271 4.82 10.63 3.36
C LEU A 271 5.05 9.43 2.42
N GLU A 272 4.08 8.54 2.21
CA GLU A 272 4.15 7.45 1.22
C GLU A 272 4.36 7.95 -0.22
N LYS A 273 3.93 9.19 -0.52
CA LYS A 273 4.19 9.85 -1.81
C LYS A 273 5.56 10.53 -1.88
N CYS A 274 6.19 10.84 -0.75
CA CYS A 274 7.50 11.49 -0.67
C CYS A 274 8.66 10.51 -0.46
N ILE A 275 8.39 9.37 0.18
CA ILE A 275 9.37 8.36 0.57
C ILE A 275 9.17 7.15 -0.33
N HIS A 276 10.24 6.67 -0.95
CA HIS A 276 10.17 5.47 -1.77
C HIS A 276 10.00 4.23 -0.87
N PRO A 277 9.11 3.27 -1.21
CA PRO A 277 8.86 2.09 -0.38
C PRO A 277 10.08 1.15 -0.23
N LEU A 278 11.10 1.31 -1.07
CA LEU A 278 12.39 0.61 -0.94
C LEU A 278 13.37 1.30 0.02
N ASP A 279 13.14 2.57 0.38
CA ASP A 279 13.92 3.26 1.41
C ASP A 279 13.31 3.01 2.79
N VAL A 280 11.99 3.10 2.89
CA VAL A 280 11.22 2.77 4.11
C VAL A 280 9.96 2.03 3.69
N SER A 281 9.77 0.80 4.19
CA SER A 281 8.58 0.03 3.86
C SER A 281 7.31 0.75 4.33
N ALA A 282 6.19 0.56 3.63
CA ALA A 282 4.93 1.20 4.02
C ALA A 282 4.47 0.82 5.44
N LEU A 283 4.73 -0.42 5.87
CA LEU A 283 4.41 -0.90 7.21
C LEU A 283 5.28 -0.23 8.28
N ASP A 284 6.58 -0.10 8.04
CA ASP A 284 7.50 0.58 8.96
C ASP A 284 7.15 2.07 9.05
N LEU A 285 6.92 2.72 7.91
CA LEU A 285 6.52 4.13 7.86
C LEU A 285 5.22 4.36 8.63
N ARG A 286 4.20 3.50 8.43
CA ARG A 286 2.96 3.53 9.21
C ARG A 286 3.24 3.42 10.70
N THR A 287 4.06 2.45 11.11
CA THR A 287 4.38 2.23 12.53
C THR A 287 5.04 3.47 13.14
N MET A 288 5.99 4.08 12.42
CA MET A 288 6.67 5.30 12.86
C MET A 288 5.73 6.50 12.94
N VAL A 289 4.86 6.71 11.95
CA VAL A 289 3.90 7.82 11.91
C VAL A 289 2.87 7.73 13.04
N PHE A 290 2.27 6.56 13.25
CA PHE A 290 1.28 6.38 14.32
C PHE A 290 1.91 6.44 15.72
N LYS A 291 3.18 6.08 15.85
CA LYS A 291 3.93 6.27 17.10
C LYS A 291 4.29 7.75 17.33
N ALA A 292 4.59 8.48 16.26
CA ALA A 292 4.99 9.89 16.31
C ALA A 292 3.82 10.85 16.56
N TYR A 293 2.61 10.52 16.12
CA TYR A 293 1.43 11.40 16.22
C TYR A 293 0.28 10.73 16.97
N GLY A 294 0.62 10.08 18.09
CA GLY A 294 -0.32 9.39 18.96
C GLY A 294 -0.53 10.15 20.27
N SER A 295 -0.40 9.45 21.39
CA SER A 295 -0.65 9.96 22.75
C SER A 295 0.37 10.99 23.26
N ASN A 296 1.41 11.29 22.48
CA ASN A 296 2.42 12.29 22.80
C ASN A 296 1.97 13.74 22.50
N PHE A 297 0.82 13.91 21.85
CA PHE A 297 0.16 15.21 21.68
C PHE A 297 -0.99 15.35 22.66
N SER A 298 -1.15 16.55 23.22
CA SER A 298 -2.24 16.91 24.15
C SER A 298 -3.62 17.02 23.47
N SER A 299 -3.65 17.03 22.15
CA SER A 299 -4.86 17.12 21.32
C SER A 299 -4.90 15.94 20.37
N GLU A 300 -6.03 15.22 20.33
CA GLU A 300 -6.24 14.09 19.40
C GLU A 300 -6.15 14.53 17.92
N ALA A 301 -6.50 15.78 17.63
CA ALA A 301 -6.39 16.35 16.29
C ALA A 301 -4.94 16.67 15.89
N VAL A 302 -3.99 16.61 16.85
CA VAL A 302 -2.54 16.93 16.73
C VAL A 302 -2.26 18.39 16.37
N ALA A 303 -2.85 18.89 15.29
CA ALA A 303 -2.75 20.27 14.80
C ALA A 303 -4.13 20.83 14.42
N PRO A 304 -5.04 21.06 15.40
CA PRO A 304 -6.39 21.51 15.13
C PRO A 304 -6.43 22.90 14.48
N VAL A 305 -7.41 23.08 13.60
CA VAL A 305 -7.74 24.40 13.03
C VAL A 305 -8.95 24.94 13.79
N LYS A 306 -8.77 26.04 14.52
CA LYS A 306 -9.83 26.71 15.28
C LYS A 306 -10.35 27.90 14.51
N HIS A 307 -11.68 27.99 14.42
CA HIS A 307 -12.33 29.21 13.96
C HIS A 307 -12.19 30.30 15.02
N LEU A 308 -11.82 31.52 14.60
CA LEU A 308 -11.76 32.68 15.48
C LEU A 308 -13.01 33.54 15.31
N ILE A 309 -13.10 34.24 14.17
CA ILE A 309 -14.17 35.16 13.81
C ILE A 309 -14.28 35.25 12.28
N HIS A 310 -15.48 35.44 11.74
CA HIS A 310 -15.72 35.58 10.29
C HIS A 310 -15.05 34.46 9.47
N ASN A 311 -14.12 34.81 8.58
CA ASN A 311 -13.34 33.86 7.78
C ASN A 311 -11.89 33.72 8.29
N GLN A 312 -11.65 33.98 9.57
CA GLN A 312 -10.35 33.83 10.21
C GLN A 312 -10.29 32.51 10.99
N TYR A 313 -9.22 31.76 10.74
CA TYR A 313 -8.92 30.49 11.38
C TYR A 313 -7.47 30.51 11.86
N VAL A 314 -7.20 29.82 12.96
CA VAL A 314 -5.86 29.61 13.50
C VAL A 314 -5.56 28.13 13.49
N GLN A 315 -4.40 27.76 12.95
CA GLN A 315 -3.86 26.41 13.09
C GLN A 315 -3.00 26.36 14.35
N GLU A 316 -3.45 25.59 15.34
CA GLU A 316 -2.73 25.42 16.60
C GLU A 316 -1.62 24.37 16.40
N LEU A 317 -0.36 24.78 16.59
CA LEU A 317 0.83 23.93 16.38
C LEU A 317 1.62 23.71 17.68
N PHE A 318 0.98 23.91 18.84
CA PHE A 318 1.61 23.89 20.16
C PHE A 318 1.14 22.74 21.05
N HIS A 319 0.49 21.72 20.47
CA HIS A 319 -0.04 20.60 21.25
C HIS A 319 0.96 19.47 21.53
N GLY A 320 2.17 19.56 20.97
CA GLY A 320 3.23 18.59 21.21
C GLY A 320 3.94 18.80 22.56
N PRO A 321 4.90 17.91 22.90
CA PRO A 321 5.53 17.87 24.22
C PRO A 321 6.37 19.11 24.57
N THR A 322 6.85 19.87 23.58
CA THR A 322 7.59 21.13 23.80
C THR A 322 6.71 22.36 23.61
N ALA A 323 5.41 22.17 23.37
CA ALA A 323 4.46 23.21 23.01
C ALA A 323 4.93 24.09 21.85
N SER A 324 5.65 23.51 20.89
CA SER A 324 6.22 24.24 19.75
C SER A 324 5.93 23.55 18.42
N PHE A 325 5.89 24.33 17.34
CA PHE A 325 5.65 23.79 16.00
C PHE A 325 6.70 22.77 15.56
N LYS A 326 7.89 22.78 16.17
CA LYS A 326 8.97 21.84 15.87
C LYS A 326 8.55 20.41 16.22
N ASP A 327 7.65 20.21 17.17
CA ASP A 327 7.17 18.88 17.58
C ASP A 327 6.56 18.09 16.40
N LEU A 328 5.93 18.77 15.43
CA LEU A 328 5.31 18.12 14.29
C LEU A 328 6.35 17.39 13.42
N ALA A 329 7.59 17.86 13.36
CA ALA A 329 8.69 17.16 12.68
C ALA A 329 9.50 16.29 13.66
N LEU A 330 9.80 16.82 14.85
CA LEU A 330 10.71 16.21 15.82
C LEU A 330 10.14 14.96 16.51
N GLN A 331 8.83 14.72 16.46
CA GLN A 331 8.28 13.45 16.95
C GLN A 331 8.49 12.28 15.98
N LEU A 332 8.51 12.56 14.67
CA LEU A 332 8.74 11.54 13.63
C LEU A 332 10.23 11.34 13.34
N MET A 333 11.01 12.42 13.35
CA MET A 333 12.43 12.40 12.99
C MET A 333 13.25 11.31 13.73
N PRO A 334 13.17 11.16 15.07
CA PRO A 334 13.91 10.11 15.77
C PRO A 334 13.54 8.69 15.36
N GLN A 335 12.27 8.46 14.95
CA GLN A 335 11.85 7.15 14.44
C GLN A 335 12.54 6.85 13.10
N LEU A 336 12.54 7.83 12.18
CA LEU A 336 13.19 7.70 10.87
C LEU A 336 14.70 7.51 11.00
N PHE A 337 15.37 8.27 11.86
CA PHE A 337 16.79 8.08 12.14
C PHE A 337 17.08 6.68 12.68
N ALA A 338 16.33 6.22 13.68
CA ALA A 338 16.52 4.89 14.26
C ALA A 338 16.35 3.77 13.21
N TYR A 339 15.49 3.98 12.22
CA TYR A 339 15.30 3.05 11.11
C TYR A 339 16.44 3.09 10.07
N CYS A 340 16.85 4.30 9.65
CA CYS A 340 17.83 4.47 8.58
C CYS A 340 19.28 4.28 9.04
N LEU A 341 19.56 4.30 10.35
CA LEU A 341 20.92 4.11 10.86
C LEU A 341 21.44 2.68 10.62
N PRO A 342 22.73 2.52 10.26
CA PRO A 342 23.34 1.20 10.13
C PRO A 342 23.27 0.41 11.43
N GLN A 343 23.07 -0.91 11.34
CA GLN A 343 23.01 -1.81 12.50
C GLN A 343 24.25 -1.78 13.42
N MET A 344 25.39 -1.28 12.91
CA MET A 344 26.63 -1.13 13.68
C MET A 344 26.68 0.14 14.54
N CYS A 345 25.69 1.04 14.41
CA CYS A 345 25.60 2.26 15.21
C CYS A 345 24.96 1.93 16.57
N ASN A 346 25.78 1.86 17.62
CA ASN A 346 25.32 1.51 18.97
C ASN A 346 24.66 2.70 19.71
N TYR A 347 24.99 3.93 19.33
CA TYR A 347 24.51 5.15 19.99
C TYR A 347 24.26 6.26 18.97
N LEU A 348 23.05 6.82 18.99
CA LEU A 348 22.70 8.05 18.30
C LEU A 348 22.57 9.18 19.34
N VAL A 349 23.38 10.23 19.19
CA VAL A 349 23.27 11.45 20.03
C VAL A 349 22.66 12.56 19.18
N LEU A 350 21.37 12.81 19.36
CA LEU A 350 20.68 13.94 18.74
C LEU A 350 20.81 15.17 19.64
N VAL A 351 21.53 16.19 19.18
CA VAL A 351 21.63 17.48 19.87
C VAL A 351 20.66 18.44 19.19
N ALA A 352 19.52 18.71 19.83
CA ALA A 352 18.61 19.77 19.41
C ALA A 352 19.03 21.08 20.08
N THR A 353 19.10 22.17 19.31
CA THR A 353 19.35 23.53 19.79
C THR A 353 18.12 24.41 19.64
#